data_AF-A0A0F9NJY2-F1
#
_entry.id   AF-A0A0F9NJY2-F1
#
_cell.length_a   1.000
_cell.length_b   1.000
_cell.length_c   1.000
_cell.angle_alpha   90.00
_cell.angle_beta   90.00
_cell.angle_gamma   90.00
#
_symmetry.space_group_name_H-M   'P 1'
#
loop_
_entity.id
_entity.type
_entity.pdbx_description
1 polymer ?
#
loop_
_entity_poly.entity_id
_entity_poly.type
_entity_poly.pdbx_seq_one_letter_code
_entity_poly.pdbx_strand_id
1 'polypeptide(L)'
;MLKNNNENKGYNIAFRSAILSDNDLAEAQKKRIFEVSKGFVKVLRKSNEFFKSRDEERLVRGFVFIYNLLNAIIYHHTIFMKFFEKDEDLVDYLSKLMSFTIQTLSKM
;
A
#
# COMPACT_ATOMS: atom_id res chain seq x y z
N MET A 1 10.38 3.24 -25.40
CA MET A 1 9.89 3.24 -24.00
C MET A 1 8.93 2.10 -23.65
N LEU A 2 8.26 1.43 -24.60
CA LEU A 2 7.35 0.29 -24.30
C LEU A 2 8.05 -1.03 -23.89
N LYS A 3 9.34 -1.24 -24.22
CA LYS A 3 10.06 -2.48 -23.88
C LYS A 3 10.34 -2.65 -22.38
N ASN A 4 10.76 -1.59 -21.67
CA ASN A 4 11.07 -1.66 -20.23
C ASN A 4 9.84 -1.91 -19.34
N ASN A 5 8.64 -1.46 -19.76
CA ASN A 5 7.42 -1.68 -18.97
C ASN A 5 6.98 -3.15 -18.95
N ASN A 6 7.27 -3.94 -19.99
CA ASN A 6 6.92 -5.36 -20.00
C ASN A 6 7.91 -6.21 -19.19
N GLU A 7 9.20 -5.87 -19.19
CA GLU A 7 10.21 -6.55 -18.35
C GLU A 7 9.90 -6.37 -16.86
N ASN A 8 9.62 -5.13 -16.42
CA ASN A 8 9.27 -4.84 -15.02
C ASN A 8 7.96 -5.50 -14.54
N LYS A 9 6.99 -5.71 -15.45
CA LYS A 9 5.76 -6.47 -15.13
C LYS A 9 6.05 -7.93 -14.87
N GLY A 10 6.92 -8.55 -15.68
CA GLY A 10 7.38 -9.92 -15.46
C GLY A 10 8.08 -10.09 -14.12
N TYR A 11 8.94 -9.15 -13.74
CA TYR A 11 9.58 -9.13 -12.42
C TYR A 11 8.58 -9.02 -11.26
N ASN A 12 7.57 -8.16 -11.36
CA ASN A 12 6.56 -8.01 -10.31
C ASN A 12 5.67 -9.25 -10.13
N ILE A 13 5.32 -9.92 -11.25
CA ILE A 13 4.60 -11.20 -11.21
C ILE A 13 5.48 -12.27 -10.59
N ALA A 14 6.72 -12.43 -11.08
CA ALA A 14 7.67 -13.41 -10.57
C ALA A 14 7.98 -13.20 -9.08
N PHE A 15 8.16 -11.95 -8.65
CA PHE A 15 8.39 -11.59 -7.26
C PHE A 15 7.19 -11.95 -6.36
N ARG A 16 5.96 -11.64 -6.79
CA ARG A 16 4.76 -12.01 -6.02
C ARG A 16 4.49 -13.51 -6.05
N SER A 17 4.70 -14.18 -7.17
CA SER A 17 4.62 -15.64 -7.25
C SER A 17 5.64 -16.28 -6.31
N ALA A 18 6.87 -15.74 -6.25
CA ALA A 18 7.91 -16.19 -5.33
C ALA A 18 7.50 -16.01 -3.87
N ILE A 19 6.97 -14.83 -3.50
CA ILE A 19 6.41 -14.58 -2.17
C ILE A 19 5.27 -15.54 -1.85
N LEU A 20 4.34 -15.79 -2.79
CA LEU A 20 3.19 -16.66 -2.56
C LEU A 20 3.57 -18.15 -2.50
N SER A 21 4.69 -18.53 -3.14
CA SER A 21 5.22 -19.89 -3.14
C SER A 21 6.16 -20.19 -1.96
N ASP A 22 6.65 -19.16 -1.28
CA ASP A 22 7.64 -19.26 -0.21
C ASP A 22 7.11 -18.60 1.07
N ASN A 23 6.83 -19.43 2.07
CA ASN A 23 6.26 -18.99 3.34
C ASN A 23 7.18 -18.03 4.10
N ASP A 24 8.51 -18.17 3.98
CA ASP A 24 9.46 -17.30 4.67
C ASP A 24 9.49 -15.91 4.02
N LEU A 25 9.41 -15.86 2.68
CA LEU A 25 9.28 -14.60 1.95
C LEU A 25 7.92 -13.93 2.19
N ALA A 26 6.83 -14.70 2.24
CA ALA A 26 5.51 -14.19 2.60
C ALA A 26 5.52 -13.55 3.99
N GLU A 27 6.13 -14.23 4.96
CA GLU A 27 6.19 -13.75 6.33
C GLU A 27 7.12 -12.53 6.48
N ALA A 28 8.27 -12.54 5.80
CA ALA A 28 9.16 -11.39 5.72
C ALA A 28 8.47 -10.16 5.12
N GLN A 29 7.67 -10.35 4.06
CA GLN A 29 6.91 -9.26 3.46
C GLN A 29 5.83 -8.73 4.41
N LYS A 30 5.05 -9.58 5.07
CA LYS A 30 4.06 -9.15 6.07
C LYS A 30 4.72 -8.33 7.17
N LYS A 31 5.84 -8.83 7.70
CA LYS A 31 6.61 -8.13 8.75
C LYS A 31 7.05 -6.74 8.28
N ARG A 32 7.59 -6.63 7.06
CA ARG A 32 7.99 -5.35 6.47
C ARG A 32 6.83 -4.38 6.32
N ILE A 33 5.66 -4.85 5.89
CA ILE A 33 4.45 -4.01 5.76
C ILE A 33 4.04 -3.46 7.13
N PHE A 34 4.06 -4.30 8.17
CA PHE A 34 3.79 -3.88 9.53
C PHE A 34 4.81 -2.85 10.04
N GLU A 35 6.10 -3.05 9.79
CA GLU A 35 7.17 -2.12 10.18
C GLU A 35 7.01 -0.74 9.52
N VAL A 36 6.73 -0.71 8.21
CA VAL A 36 6.45 0.54 7.48
C VAL A 36 5.22 1.23 8.04
N SER A 37 4.14 0.47 8.32
CA SER A 37 2.90 1.00 8.88
C SER A 37 3.13 1.59 10.28
N LYS A 38 3.90 0.93 11.14
CA LYS A 38 4.34 1.47 12.43
C LYS A 38 5.14 2.76 12.27
N GLY A 39 6.02 2.83 11.26
CA GLY A 39 6.76 4.04 10.92
C GLY A 39 5.84 5.23 10.64
N PHE A 40 4.84 5.06 9.79
CA PHE A 40 3.85 6.10 9.49
C PHE A 40 3.06 6.53 10.72
N VAL A 41 2.54 5.55 11.48
CA VAL A 41 1.77 5.84 12.69
C VAL A 41 2.62 6.62 13.71
N LYS A 42 3.89 6.25 13.90
CA LYS A 42 4.80 6.97 14.80
C LYS A 42 5.03 8.42 14.36
N VAL A 43 5.18 8.67 13.06
CA VAL A 43 5.33 10.04 12.53
C VAL A 43 4.05 10.84 12.75
N LEU A 44 2.89 10.28 12.40
CA LEU A 44 1.58 10.94 12.53
C LEU A 44 1.20 11.23 13.99
N ARG A 45 1.49 10.29 14.90
CA ARG A 45 1.30 10.48 16.34
C ARG A 45 2.20 11.57 16.89
N LYS A 46 3.39 11.80 16.35
CA LYS A 46 4.23 12.92 16.82
C LYS A 46 3.69 14.27 16.37
N SER A 47 3.14 14.35 15.16
CA SER A 47 2.76 15.61 14.53
C SER A 47 1.32 16.06 14.78
N ASN A 48 0.43 15.18 15.28
CA ASN A 48 -0.99 15.49 15.35
C ASN A 48 -1.67 14.84 16.57
N GLU A 49 -2.31 15.67 17.41
CA GLU A 49 -3.01 15.29 18.65
C GLU A 49 -4.10 14.24 18.42
N PHE A 50 -4.80 14.31 17.28
CA PHE A 50 -5.81 13.32 16.92
C PHE A 50 -5.23 11.90 16.90
N PHE A 51 -4.08 11.72 16.24
CA PHE A 51 -3.49 10.40 16.14
C PHE A 51 -2.91 9.95 17.49
N LYS A 52 -2.47 10.88 18.36
CA LYS A 52 -1.98 10.56 19.72
C LYS A 52 -3.07 9.92 20.58
N SER A 53 -4.28 10.46 20.53
CA SER A 53 -5.40 10.02 21.39
C SER A 53 -6.02 8.69 20.97
N ARG A 54 -5.61 8.11 19.83
CA ARG A 54 -6.13 6.84 19.30
C ARG A 54 -5.25 5.67 19.73
N ASP A 55 -5.84 4.48 19.72
CA ASP A 55 -5.11 3.24 19.92
C ASP A 55 -4.11 3.00 18.78
N GLU A 56 -2.83 2.80 19.13
CA GLU A 56 -1.74 2.67 18.16
C GLU A 56 -1.89 1.40 17.33
N GLU A 57 -2.30 0.29 17.95
CA GLU A 57 -2.44 -0.99 17.25
C GLU A 57 -3.53 -0.91 16.17
N ARG A 58 -4.67 -0.29 16.49
CA ARG A 58 -5.76 -0.06 15.55
C ARG A 58 -5.34 0.83 14.39
N LEU A 59 -4.56 1.88 14.65
CA LEU A 59 -4.00 2.73 13.58
C LEU A 59 -3.08 1.92 12.68
N VAL A 60 -2.14 1.14 13.25
CA VAL A 60 -1.21 0.31 12.48
C VAL A 60 -1.96 -0.68 11.59
N ARG A 61 -2.96 -1.38 12.12
CA ARG A 61 -3.81 -2.29 11.34
C ARG A 61 -4.54 -1.56 10.19
N GLY A 62 -5.01 -0.34 10.43
CA GLY A 62 -5.60 0.50 9.40
C GLY A 62 -4.62 0.82 8.26
N PHE A 63 -3.39 1.22 8.59
CA PHE A 63 -2.35 1.47 7.58
C PHE A 63 -1.91 0.21 6.82
N VAL A 64 -1.83 -0.95 7.50
CA VAL A 64 -1.57 -2.24 6.85
C VAL A 64 -2.66 -2.57 5.83
N PHE A 65 -3.93 -2.35 6.20
CA PHE A 65 -5.06 -2.56 5.28
C PHE A 65 -4.96 -1.66 4.05
N ILE A 66 -4.72 -0.36 4.24
CA ILE A 66 -4.57 0.61 3.14
C ILE A 66 -3.43 0.19 2.21
N TYR A 67 -2.27 -0.18 2.77
CA TYR A 67 -1.13 -0.63 1.98
C TYR A 67 -1.50 -1.81 1.09
N ASN A 68 -2.14 -2.84 1.65
CA ASN A 68 -2.55 -4.02 0.90
C ASN A 68 -3.57 -3.69 -0.18
N LEU A 69 -4.51 -2.78 0.09
CA LEU A 69 -5.50 -2.32 -0.88
C LEU A 69 -4.85 -1.57 -2.06
N LEU A 70 -3.98 -0.60 -1.78
CA LEU A 70 -3.22 0.13 -2.81
C LEU A 70 -2.39 -0.84 -3.66
N ASN A 71 -1.70 -1.78 -3.00
CA ASN A 71 -0.88 -2.78 -3.67
C ASN A 71 -1.73 -3.73 -4.54
N ALA A 72 -2.95 -4.06 -4.13
CA ALA A 72 -3.89 -4.84 -4.94
C ALA A 72 -4.35 -4.07 -6.19
N ILE A 73 -4.69 -2.78 -6.03
CA ILE A 73 -5.12 -1.90 -7.13
C ILE A 73 -3.99 -1.71 -8.15
N ILE A 74 -2.78 -1.35 -7.70
CA ILE A 74 -1.62 -1.18 -8.57
C ILE A 74 -1.35 -2.47 -9.34
N TYR A 75 -1.36 -3.60 -8.65
CA TYR A 75 -1.09 -4.89 -9.28
C TYR A 75 -2.14 -5.25 -10.33
N HIS A 76 -3.43 -5.15 -9.99
CA HIS A 76 -4.47 -5.41 -10.97
C HIS A 76 -4.40 -4.42 -12.14
N HIS A 77 -4.18 -3.14 -11.88
CA HIS A 77 -4.04 -2.09 -12.89
C HIS A 77 -2.90 -2.35 -13.88
N THR A 78 -1.72 -2.66 -13.34
CA THR A 78 -0.49 -2.79 -14.13
C THR A 78 -0.36 -4.15 -14.80
N ILE A 79 -0.91 -5.21 -14.19
CA ILE A 79 -0.65 -6.60 -14.61
C ILE A 79 -1.86 -7.25 -15.29
N PHE A 80 -3.06 -7.17 -14.70
CA PHE A 80 -4.22 -7.97 -15.15
C PHE A 80 -5.19 -7.19 -16.02
N MET A 81 -5.54 -5.98 -15.61
CA MET A 81 -6.55 -5.15 -16.25
C MET A 81 -6.18 -3.69 -16.12
N LYS A 82 -6.09 -2.98 -17.25
CA LYS A 82 -5.80 -1.55 -17.26
C LYS A 82 -7.02 -0.75 -16.78
N PHE A 83 -7.13 -0.53 -15.47
CA PHE A 83 -8.22 0.29 -14.87
C PHE A 83 -8.18 1.78 -15.22
N PHE A 84 -7.04 2.30 -15.65
CA PHE A 84 -6.79 3.72 -15.87
C PHE A 84 -6.09 3.93 -17.21
N GLU A 85 -6.37 5.00 -17.95
CA GLU A 85 -5.73 5.18 -19.26
C GLU A 85 -4.28 5.66 -19.12
N LYS A 86 -4.01 6.52 -18.13
CA LYS A 86 -2.68 7.06 -17.82
C LYS A 86 -2.25 6.69 -16.39
N ASP A 87 -0.94 6.59 -16.19
CA ASP A 87 -0.35 6.38 -14.85
C ASP A 87 -0.67 7.54 -13.89
N GLU A 88 -0.84 8.75 -14.43
CA GLU A 88 -1.27 9.96 -13.70
C GLU A 88 -2.65 9.75 -13.06
N ASP A 89 -3.59 9.12 -13.76
CA ASP A 89 -4.94 8.86 -13.26
C ASP A 89 -4.91 7.85 -12.09
N LEU A 90 -4.03 6.84 -12.19
CA LEU A 90 -3.79 5.89 -11.09
C LEU A 90 -3.21 6.62 -9.88
N VAL A 91 -2.18 7.44 -10.08
CA VAL A 91 -1.53 8.19 -8.99
C VAL A 91 -2.52 9.14 -8.31
N ASP A 92 -3.34 9.85 -9.08
CA ASP A 92 -4.38 10.74 -8.55
C ASP A 92 -5.43 9.97 -7.75
N TYR A 93 -5.91 8.84 -8.27
CA TYR A 93 -6.85 7.97 -7.56
C TYR A 93 -6.27 7.44 -6.23
N LEU A 94 -5.05 6.91 -6.24
CA LEU A 94 -4.40 6.38 -5.03
C LEU A 94 -4.14 7.49 -4.00
N SER A 95 -3.75 8.68 -4.44
CA SER A 95 -3.52 9.85 -3.58
C SER A 95 -4.83 10.31 -2.93
N LYS A 96 -5.93 10.36 -3.70
CA LYS A 96 -7.27 10.66 -3.20
C LYS A 96 -7.74 9.60 -2.19
N LEU A 97 -7.50 8.32 -2.47
CA LEU A 97 -7.86 7.23 -1.55
C LEU A 97 -7.09 7.32 -0.23
N MET A 98 -5.78 7.60 -0.27
CA MET A 98 -4.99 7.82 0.94
C MET A 98 -5.48 9.05 1.72
N SER A 99 -5.71 10.17 1.03
CA SER A 99 -6.20 11.40 1.65
C SER A 99 -7.57 11.20 2.29
N PHE A 100 -8.51 10.58 1.58
CA PHE A 100 -9.81 10.19 2.11
C PHE A 100 -9.69 9.29 3.33
N THR A 101 -8.77 8.32 3.31
CA THR A 101 -8.60 7.41 4.44
C THR A 101 -8.02 8.13 5.65
N ILE A 102 -7.02 8.99 5.46
CA ILE A 102 -6.49 9.85 6.53
C ILE A 102 -7.61 10.73 7.10
N GLN A 103 -8.40 11.39 6.24
CA GLN A 103 -9.52 12.23 6.67
C GLN A 103 -10.61 11.44 7.40
N THR A 104 -10.95 10.25 6.93
CA THR A 104 -11.97 9.39 7.53
C THR A 104 -11.50 8.90 8.89
N LEU A 105 -10.25 8.41 8.97
CA LEU A 105 -9.63 8.06 10.23
C LEU A 105 -9.55 9.25 11.18
N SER A 106 -9.40 10.48 10.68
CA SER A 106 -9.39 11.73 11.46
C SER A 106 -10.77 12.28 11.85
N LYS A 107 -11.86 11.87 11.18
CA LYS A 107 -13.24 12.33 11.44
C LYS A 107 -14.05 11.39 12.33
N MET A 108 -13.73 10.09 12.33
CA MET A 108 -14.17 9.14 13.35
C MET A 108 -13.46 9.41 14.67
#